data_AF-D5LNB4-F1
#
_entry.id   AF-D5LNB4-F1
#
_cell.length_a   1.000
_cell.length_b   1.000
_cell.length_c   1.000
_cell.angle_alpha   90.00
_cell.angle_beta   90.00
_cell.angle_gamma   90.00
#
_symmetry.space_group_name_H-M   'P 1'
#
loop_
_entity.id
_entity.type
_entity.pdbx_description
1 polymer ?
#
loop_
_entity_poly.entity_id
_entity_poly.type
_entity_poly.pdbx_seq_one_letter_code
_entity_poly.pdbx_strand_id
1 'polypeptide(L)'
;FVPGRKDSKISPREGRLPDAKKGVPHLKEIFYRMGLSSKDIVALSGGHTLGKAHPERSGFDGPWTKEPLKFDNSYFVELLKGESEGLLKLPSDFALLEDPEFRHF
;
A
#
# COMPACT_ATOMS: atom_id res chain seq x y z
N PHE A 1 13.27 14.76 8.30
CA PHE A 1 13.13 14.02 9.57
C PHE A 1 13.09 15.01 10.72
N VAL A 2 12.12 14.90 11.63
CA VAL A 2 11.98 15.80 12.79
C VAL A 2 11.94 14.93 14.06
N PRO A 3 12.87 15.12 15.02
CA PRO A 3 12.90 14.34 16.27
C PRO A 3 11.85 14.83 17.27
N GLY A 4 11.69 14.13 18.41
CA GLY A 4 10.89 14.59 19.54
C GLY A 4 9.53 13.91 19.74
N ARG A 5 9.20 12.86 18.97
CA ARG A 5 8.07 11.98 19.30
C ARG A 5 8.32 11.35 20.68
N LYS A 6 7.32 11.37 21.56
CA LYS A 6 7.38 10.76 22.90
C LYS A 6 6.80 9.36 22.85
N ASP A 7 7.45 8.42 23.51
CA ASP A 7 6.97 7.04 23.60
C ASP A 7 5.67 6.96 24.43
N SER A 8 4.73 6.13 23.96
CA SER A 8 3.50 5.81 24.68
C SER A 8 3.67 4.52 25.48
N LYS A 9 3.07 4.44 26.67
CA LYS A 9 2.97 3.20 27.45
C LYS A 9 1.81 2.30 27.03
N ILE A 10 0.92 2.80 26.17
CA ILE A 10 -0.32 2.13 25.78
C ILE A 10 -0.36 1.98 24.27
N SER A 11 -0.56 0.76 23.81
CA SER A 11 -0.79 0.44 22.40
C SER A 11 -2.23 0.79 22.00
N PRO A 12 -2.47 1.27 20.77
CA PRO A 12 -3.82 1.43 20.26
C PRO A 12 -4.51 0.08 20.13
N ARG A 13 -5.85 0.08 20.12
CA ARG A 13 -6.64 -1.12 19.80
C ARG A 13 -6.33 -1.61 18.39
N GLU A 14 -6.38 -2.93 18.21
CA GLU A 14 -6.24 -3.61 16.92
C GLU A 14 -7.33 -3.18 15.90
N GLY A 15 -7.11 -3.48 14.62
CA GLY A 15 -8.10 -3.28 13.56
C GLY A 15 -8.05 -1.91 12.90
N ARG A 16 -6.98 -1.14 13.12
CA ARG A 16 -6.82 0.21 12.55
C ARG A 16 -6.03 0.26 11.24
N LEU A 17 -5.31 -0.81 10.90
CA LEU A 17 -4.53 -0.90 9.67
C LEU A 17 -5.41 -1.31 8.48
N PRO A 18 -5.01 -0.94 7.25
CA PRO A 18 -5.74 -1.34 6.05
C PRO A 18 -5.71 -2.87 5.85
N ASP A 19 -6.74 -3.39 5.20
CA ASP A 19 -6.88 -4.81 4.86
C ASP A 19 -6.60 -4.94 3.36
N ALA A 20 -5.58 -5.71 3.02
CA ALA A 20 -5.11 -5.95 1.64
C ALA A 20 -6.20 -6.51 0.71
N LYS A 21 -7.24 -7.14 1.27
CA LYS A 21 -8.33 -7.76 0.51
C LYS A 21 -9.46 -6.79 0.16
N LYS A 22 -9.44 -5.57 0.70
CA LYS A 22 -10.49 -4.57 0.52
C LYS A 22 -10.08 -3.48 -0.47
N GLY A 23 -11.08 -2.88 -1.11
CA GLY A 23 -10.89 -1.86 -2.15
C GLY A 23 -11.05 -0.41 -1.68
N VAL A 24 -11.41 0.45 -2.63
CA VAL A 24 -11.42 1.92 -2.51
C VAL A 24 -12.14 2.45 -1.25
N PRO A 25 -13.37 2.01 -0.90
CA PRO A 25 -14.06 2.58 0.27
C PRO A 25 -13.29 2.36 1.56
N HIS A 26 -12.63 1.20 1.71
CA HIS A 26 -11.82 0.86 2.89
C HIS A 26 -10.54 1.69 2.93
N LEU A 27 -9.87 1.88 1.79
CA LEU A 27 -8.68 2.74 1.72
C LEU A 27 -9.02 4.19 2.13
N LYS A 28 -10.09 4.76 1.58
CA LYS A 28 -10.55 6.11 1.94
C LYS A 28 -10.92 6.18 3.43
N GLU A 29 -11.70 5.23 3.96
CA GLU A 29 -12.07 5.18 5.38
C GLU A 29 -10.83 5.21 6.30
N ILE A 30 -9.86 4.32 6.07
CA ILE A 30 -8.70 4.15 6.94
C ILE A 30 -7.77 5.36 6.88
N PHE A 31 -7.44 5.83 5.68
CA PHE A 31 -6.44 6.90 5.50
C PHE A 31 -7.02 8.29 5.73
N TYR A 32 -8.29 8.54 5.40
CA TYR A 32 -8.91 9.84 5.69
C TYR A 32 -9.08 10.05 7.20
N ARG A 33 -9.35 8.98 7.96
CA ARG A 33 -9.32 9.03 9.43
C ARG A 33 -7.94 9.41 9.98
N MET A 34 -6.86 9.15 9.23
CA MET A 34 -5.50 9.58 9.58
C MET A 34 -5.19 11.01 9.12
N GLY A 35 -6.12 11.69 8.46
CA GLY A 35 -5.93 13.04 7.91
C GLY A 35 -5.15 13.08 6.60
N LEU A 36 -5.07 11.96 5.88
CA LEU A 36 -4.34 11.84 4.61
C LEU A 36 -5.30 11.97 3.42
N SER A 37 -4.82 12.55 2.32
CA SER A 37 -5.58 12.76 1.09
C SER A 37 -5.47 11.58 0.11
N SER A 38 -6.26 11.57 -0.95
CA SER A 38 -6.13 10.62 -2.08
C SER A 38 -4.71 10.58 -2.66
N LYS A 39 -4.07 11.75 -2.80
CA LYS A 39 -2.69 11.84 -3.25
C LYS A 39 -1.73 11.12 -2.31
N ASP A 40 -1.92 11.30 -1.01
CA ASP A 40 -1.09 10.65 0.00
C ASP A 40 -1.28 9.12 0.00
N ILE A 41 -2.52 8.64 -0.20
CA ILE A 41 -2.81 7.21 -0.33
C ILE A 41 -2.03 6.62 -1.50
N VAL A 42 -2.18 7.18 -2.70
CA VAL A 42 -1.50 6.68 -3.90
C VAL A 42 0.02 6.74 -3.75
N ALA A 43 0.55 7.86 -3.24
CA ALA A 43 1.99 8.03 -3.02
C ALA A 43 2.55 7.03 -1.99
N LEU A 44 1.86 6.80 -0.88
CA LEU A 44 2.28 5.87 0.16
C LEU A 44 2.18 4.40 -0.28
N SER A 45 1.18 4.05 -1.11
CA SER A 45 1.09 2.71 -1.73
C SER A 45 2.32 2.38 -2.58
N GLY A 46 2.95 3.40 -3.19
CA GLY A 46 4.24 3.28 -3.86
C GLY A 46 5.37 2.71 -2.99
N GLY A 47 5.22 2.72 -1.65
CA GLY A 47 6.13 2.05 -0.73
C GLY A 47 6.28 0.54 -0.99
N HIS A 48 5.27 -0.10 -1.58
CA HIS A 48 5.35 -1.49 -2.05
C HIS A 48 6.39 -1.70 -3.16
N THR A 49 6.99 -0.65 -3.73
CA THR A 49 8.14 -0.80 -4.62
C THR A 49 9.31 -1.56 -3.97
N LEU A 50 9.38 -1.55 -2.63
CA LEU A 50 10.34 -2.29 -1.83
C LEU A 50 9.70 -3.52 -1.18
N GLY A 51 10.47 -4.60 -1.10
CA GLY A 51 10.14 -5.80 -0.35
C GLY A 51 9.21 -6.76 -1.09
N LYS A 52 8.59 -7.65 -0.31
CA LYS A 52 7.69 -8.70 -0.78
C LYS A 52 6.73 -9.14 0.32
N ALA A 53 5.62 -9.74 -0.08
CA ALA A 53 4.75 -10.45 0.84
C ALA A 53 5.32 -11.83 1.19
N HIS A 54 4.80 -12.40 2.26
CA HIS A 54 5.24 -13.66 2.84
C HIS A 54 4.01 -14.46 3.31
N PRO A 55 3.79 -15.69 2.81
CA PRO A 55 2.59 -16.47 3.09
C PRO A 55 2.33 -16.65 4.59
N GLU A 56 3.37 -16.87 5.39
CA GLU A 56 3.28 -17.10 6.82
C GLU A 56 2.92 -15.85 7.64
N ARG A 57 2.91 -14.67 7.01
CA ARG A 57 2.60 -13.39 7.66
C ARG A 57 1.25 -12.83 7.22
N SER A 58 1.04 -12.71 5.92
CA SER A 58 -0.15 -12.05 5.34
C SER A 58 -1.05 -12.98 4.53
N GLY A 59 -0.58 -14.22 4.25
CA GLY A 59 -1.24 -15.13 3.32
C GLY A 59 -1.04 -14.79 1.84
N PHE A 60 -0.25 -13.77 1.52
CA PHE A 60 0.15 -13.41 0.15
C PHE A 60 1.65 -13.71 -0.06
N ASP A 61 2.06 -13.96 -1.30
CA ASP A 61 3.43 -14.28 -1.66
C ASP A 61 3.96 -13.41 -2.80
N GLY A 62 5.27 -13.15 -2.79
CA GLY A 62 5.98 -12.54 -3.90
C GLY A 62 6.21 -11.02 -3.78
N PRO A 63 7.20 -10.50 -4.53
CA PRO A 63 7.50 -9.06 -4.60
C PRO A 63 6.55 -8.32 -5.53
N TRP A 64 6.37 -7.01 -5.34
CA TRP A 64 5.64 -6.17 -6.29
C TRP A 64 6.47 -5.75 -7.50
N THR A 65 7.80 -5.75 -7.37
CA THR A 65 8.74 -5.28 -8.39
C THR A 65 9.85 -6.30 -8.63
N LYS A 66 10.50 -6.19 -9.79
CA LYS A 66 11.64 -7.07 -10.16
C LYS A 66 12.90 -6.79 -9.34
N GLU A 67 13.04 -5.58 -8.83
CA GLU A 67 14.18 -5.13 -8.02
C GLU A 67 13.68 -4.69 -6.61
N PRO A 68 13.27 -5.62 -5.72
CA PRO A 68 12.57 -5.30 -4.48
C PRO A 68 13.41 -4.57 -3.42
N LEU A 69 14.69 -4.29 -3.70
CA LEU A 69 15.58 -3.53 -2.81
C LEU A 69 15.91 -2.13 -3.37
N LYS A 70 15.30 -1.76 -4.49
CA LYS A 70 15.52 -0.48 -5.17
C LYS A 70 14.27 0.40 -5.03
N PHE A 71 14.46 1.59 -4.48
CA PHE A 71 13.38 2.56 -4.35
C PHE A 71 13.27 3.39 -5.64
N ASP A 72 12.27 3.09 -6.46
CA ASP A 72 11.92 3.84 -7.67
C ASP A 72 10.39 3.78 -7.91
N ASN A 73 9.91 4.14 -9.09
CA ASN A 73 8.48 4.12 -9.41
C ASN A 73 8.00 2.80 -10.05
N SER A 74 8.78 1.72 -9.98
CA SER A 74 8.46 0.45 -10.64
C SER A 74 7.14 -0.15 -10.16
N TYR A 75 6.74 0.06 -8.90
CA TYR A 75 5.43 -0.36 -8.39
C TYR A 75 4.28 0.10 -9.31
N PHE A 76 4.26 1.39 -9.67
CA PHE A 76 3.21 1.95 -10.52
C PHE A 76 3.32 1.45 -11.97
N VAL A 77 4.55 1.31 -12.47
CA VAL A 77 4.81 0.77 -13.81
C VAL A 77 4.30 -0.68 -13.93
N GLU A 78 4.54 -1.51 -12.93
CA GLU A 78 4.06 -2.90 -12.91
C GLU A 78 2.55 -2.98 -12.62
N LEU A 79 2.00 -2.10 -11.78
CA LEU A 79 0.55 -2.03 -11.53
C LEU A 79 -0.24 -1.71 -12.81
N LEU A 80 0.25 -0.74 -13.61
CA LEU A 80 -0.39 -0.35 -14.88
C LEU A 80 -0.31 -1.43 -15.97
N LYS A 81 0.63 -2.37 -15.87
CA LYS A 81 0.70 -3.54 -16.77
C LYS A 81 -0.31 -4.63 -16.40
N GLY A 82 -0.91 -4.55 -15.21
CA GLY A 82 -1.78 -5.58 -14.66
C GLY A 82 -1.02 -6.78 -14.09
N GLU A 83 -1.63 -7.96 -14.21
CA GLU A 83 -1.01 -9.20 -13.75
C GLU A 83 0.29 -9.51 -14.50
N SER A 84 1.31 -9.97 -13.78
CA SER A 84 2.60 -10.33 -14.37
C SER A 84 3.19 -11.50 -13.62
N GLU A 85 3.74 -12.46 -14.36
CA GLU A 85 4.31 -13.68 -13.77
C GLU A 85 5.39 -13.33 -12.72
N GLY A 86 5.26 -13.94 -11.54
CA GLY A 86 6.21 -13.77 -10.43
C GLY A 86 6.10 -12.45 -9.65
N LEU A 87 5.15 -11.55 -10.00
CA LEU A 87 4.94 -10.29 -9.29
C LEU A 87 3.56 -10.24 -8.63
N LEU A 88 3.54 -9.83 -7.36
CA LEU A 88 2.34 -9.67 -6.57
C LEU A 88 1.60 -8.36 -6.90
N LYS A 89 0.26 -8.45 -6.95
CA LYS A 89 -0.65 -7.31 -6.82
C LYS A 89 -1.78 -7.70 -5.88
N LEU A 90 -1.98 -6.92 -4.83
CA LEU A 90 -3.07 -7.13 -3.89
C LEU A 90 -4.38 -6.53 -4.45
N PRO A 91 -5.56 -7.00 -3.98
CA PRO A 91 -6.82 -6.32 -4.28
C PRO A 91 -6.80 -4.82 -3.94
N SER A 92 -6.15 -4.44 -2.84
CA SER A 92 -5.96 -3.03 -2.47
C SER A 92 -5.05 -2.25 -3.42
N ASP A 93 -4.12 -2.91 -4.13
CA ASP A 93 -3.29 -2.24 -5.14
C ASP A 93 -4.11 -1.98 -6.40
N PHE A 94 -4.89 -2.97 -6.86
CA PHE A 94 -5.79 -2.82 -8.01
C PHE A 94 -6.86 -1.76 -7.79
N ALA A 95 -7.32 -1.59 -6.55
CA ALA A 95 -8.27 -0.54 -6.18
C ALA A 95 -7.79 0.89 -6.55
N LEU A 96 -6.47 1.12 -6.64
CA LEU A 96 -5.93 2.41 -7.09
C LEU A 96 -6.25 2.71 -8.56
N LEU A 97 -6.52 1.68 -9.37
CA LEU A 97 -6.89 1.82 -10.78
C LEU A 97 -8.40 1.98 -10.97
N GLU A 98 -9.22 1.57 -10.00
CA GLU A 98 -10.69 1.58 -10.07
C GLU A 98 -11.30 2.95 -9.77
N ASP A 99 -10.67 3.73 -8.88
CA ASP A 99 -11.15 5.04 -8.46
C ASP A 99 -10.55 6.16 -9.32
N PRO A 100 -11.36 6.99 -10.00
CA PRO A 100 -10.85 8.07 -10.84
C PRO A 100 -10.00 9.11 -10.09
N GLU A 101 -10.25 9.32 -8.79
CA GLU A 101 -9.48 10.26 -7.96
C GLU A 101 -8.08 9.69 -7.67
N PHE A 102 -7.99 8.39 -7.39
CA PHE A 102 -6.69 7.71 -7.25
C PHE A 102 -5.96 7.62 -8.58
N ARG A 103 -6.64 7.21 -9.65
CA ARG A 103 -6.04 6.98 -10.98
C ARG A 103 -5.49 8.25 -11.63
N HIS A 104 -5.94 9.42 -11.18
CA HIS A 104 -5.42 10.71 -11.59
C HIS A 104 -3.94 10.91 -11.23
N PHE A 105 -3.50 10.32 -10.12
CA PHE A 105 -2.11 10.38 -9.62
C PHE A 105 -1.27 9.23 -10.16
#